data_AF-A0A6N3AZF3-F1
#
_entry.id   AF-A0A6N3AZF3-F1
#
_cell.length_a   1.000
_cell.length_b   1.000
_cell.length_c   1.000
_cell.angle_alpha   90.00
_cell.angle_beta   90.00
_cell.angle_gamma   90.00
#
_symmetry.space_group_name_H-M   'P 1'
#
loop_
_entity.id
_entity.type
_entity.pdbx_description
1 polymer ?
#
loop_
_entity_poly.entity_id
_entity_poly.type
_entity_poly.pdbx_seq_one_letter_code
_entity_poly.pdbx_strand_id
1 'polypeptide(L)'
;MGKFIYKGETIEIGTQKILYASQNLKVSSKDLQERFDKGWDIEDALKYNFNHVMYKGKICRKIKHKGLTFYIVAEDLKRSKVPPQAIIKYLNDGHIMDDILPLETEFYIVEREKDALRNLVYKDRLRKERQKEQAEARKRAERPWLYDGTPQSVKPGPWYLHLCENDLMVKAVR
;
A
#
# COMPACT_ATOMS: atom_id res chain seq x y z
N MET A 1 21.73 38.10 -2.32
CA MET A 1 20.45 37.85 -1.62
C MET A 1 19.52 37.13 -2.58
N GLY A 2 18.65 36.25 -2.10
CA GLY A 2 17.61 35.63 -2.96
C GLY A 2 16.32 36.43 -2.87
N LYS A 3 15.73 36.73 -4.02
CA LYS A 3 14.44 37.44 -4.11
C LYS A 3 13.33 36.42 -4.24
N PHE A 4 12.30 36.55 -3.41
CA PHE A 4 11.12 35.67 -3.37
C PHE A 4 9.86 36.51 -3.37
N ILE A 5 8.76 35.96 -3.87
CA ILE A 5 7.45 36.61 -3.81
C ILE A 5 6.68 36.00 -2.63
N TYR A 6 6.20 36.83 -1.72
CA TYR A 6 5.36 36.41 -0.60
C TYR A 6 4.22 37.41 -0.45
N LYS A 7 2.98 36.91 -0.50
CA LYS A 7 1.75 37.74 -0.42
C LYS A 7 1.73 38.93 -1.40
N GLY A 8 2.35 38.77 -2.57
CA GLY A 8 2.42 39.81 -3.60
C GLY A 8 3.58 40.80 -3.45
N GLU A 9 4.38 40.70 -2.38
CA GLU A 9 5.56 41.53 -2.16
C GLU A 9 6.85 40.78 -2.43
N THR A 10 7.88 41.50 -2.87
CA THR A 10 9.21 40.92 -3.09
C THR A 10 10.02 41.00 -1.81
N ILE A 11 10.36 39.83 -1.25
CA ILE A 11 11.16 39.71 -0.03
C ILE A 11 12.57 39.27 -0.39
N GLU A 12 13.55 39.88 0.27
CA GLU A 12 14.95 39.50 0.16
C GLU A 12 15.35 38.61 1.35
N ILE A 13 15.77 37.38 1.05
CA ILE A 13 16.32 36.46 2.03
C ILE A 13 17.85 36.46 1.90
N GLY A 14 18.53 36.59 3.04
CA GLY A 14 19.98 36.53 3.12
C GLY A 14 20.55 35.23 2.53
N THR A 15 21.68 35.34 1.82
CA THR A 15 22.32 34.19 1.15
C THR A 15 22.68 33.06 2.10
N GLN A 16 23.08 33.39 3.34
CA GLN A 16 23.36 32.40 4.38
C GLN A 16 22.14 31.55 4.76
N LYS A 17 20.95 32.16 4.88
CA LYS A 17 19.71 31.43 5.20
C LYS A 17 19.29 30.50 4.07
N ILE A 18 19.50 30.92 2.82
CA ILE A 18 19.22 30.11 1.62
C ILE A 18 20.18 28.92 1.55
N LEU A 19 21.47 29.16 1.79
CA LEU A 19 22.48 28.10 1.86
C LEU A 19 22.17 27.09 2.96
N TYR A 20 21.78 27.56 4.14
CA TYR A 20 21.35 26.70 5.25
C TYR A 20 20.15 25.83 4.85
N ALA A 21 19.11 26.42 4.25
CA ALA A 21 17.92 25.68 3.80
C ALA A 21 18.27 24.64 2.72
N SER A 22 19.14 24.98 1.78
CA SER A 22 19.57 24.06 0.73
C SER A 22 20.40 22.90 1.28
N GLN A 23 21.37 23.16 2.16
CA GLN A 23 22.31 22.14 2.63
C GLN A 23 21.72 21.27 3.75
N ASN A 24 21.07 21.87 4.74
CA ASN A 24 20.61 21.17 5.94
C ASN A 24 19.17 20.66 5.80
N LEU A 25 18.29 21.45 5.17
CA LEU A 25 16.87 21.12 5.05
C LEU A 25 16.53 20.43 3.73
N LYS A 26 17.46 20.43 2.77
CA LYS A 26 17.31 19.95 1.39
C LYS A 26 16.15 20.64 0.67
N VAL A 27 16.00 21.94 0.90
CA VAL A 27 14.94 22.77 0.31
C VAL A 27 15.60 23.72 -0.68
N SER A 28 15.26 23.60 -1.96
CA SER A 28 15.77 24.49 -3.01
C SER A 28 15.07 25.85 -2.96
N SER A 29 15.60 26.84 -3.69
CA SER A 29 14.92 28.13 -3.87
C SER A 29 13.54 27.98 -4.52
N LYS A 30 13.38 27.04 -5.46
CA LYS A 30 12.08 26.73 -6.05
C LYS A 30 11.11 26.19 -5.01
N ASP A 31 11.57 25.28 -4.15
CA ASP A 31 10.74 24.72 -3.08
C ASP A 31 10.34 25.78 -2.04
N LEU A 32 11.22 26.75 -1.76
CA LEU A 32 10.89 27.90 -0.89
C LEU A 32 9.80 28.77 -1.51
N GLN A 33 9.89 29.07 -2.80
CA GLN A 33 8.83 29.82 -3.48
C GLN A 33 7.51 29.05 -3.46
N GLU A 34 7.53 27.74 -3.76
CA GLU A 34 6.33 26.90 -3.66
C GLU A 34 5.73 26.86 -2.24
N ARG A 35 6.55 26.95 -1.19
CA ARG A 35 6.07 27.04 0.19
C ARG A 35 5.33 28.36 0.41
N PHE A 36 5.88 29.47 -0.05
CA PHE A 36 5.22 30.77 0.03
C PHE A 36 3.92 30.81 -0.77
N ASP A 37 3.90 30.24 -1.97
CA ASP A 37 2.70 30.13 -2.81
C ASP A 37 1.61 29.28 -2.13
N LYS A 38 2.02 28.26 -1.37
CA LYS A 38 1.11 27.42 -0.57
C LYS A 38 0.67 28.07 0.74
N GLY A 39 1.16 29.27 1.07
CA GLY A 39 0.78 30.03 2.26
C GLY A 39 1.62 29.77 3.51
N TRP A 40 2.83 29.23 3.37
CA TRP A 40 3.75 29.06 4.51
C TRP A 40 4.26 30.40 5.02
N ASP A 41 4.39 30.52 6.33
CA ASP A 41 5.12 31.63 6.92
C ASP A 41 6.64 31.51 6.72
N ILE A 42 7.32 32.65 6.69
CA ILE A 42 8.75 32.77 6.36
C ILE A 42 9.61 31.94 7.31
N GLU A 43 9.33 32.04 8.61
CA GLU A 43 10.08 31.32 9.64
C GLU A 43 9.89 29.81 9.50
N ASP A 44 8.66 29.36 9.30
CA ASP A 44 8.35 27.94 9.16
C ASP A 44 8.91 27.36 7.86
N ALA A 45 8.87 28.13 6.76
CA ALA A 45 9.46 27.73 5.49
C ALA A 45 10.98 27.52 5.59
N LEU A 46 11.65 28.20 6.51
CA LEU A 46 13.09 28.06 6.78
C LEU A 46 13.42 27.11 7.94
N LYS A 47 12.42 26.64 8.68
CA LYS A 47 12.57 25.75 9.84
C LYS A 47 12.43 24.28 9.48
N TYR A 48 11.52 23.95 8.57
CA TYR A 48 11.16 22.57 8.26
C TYR A 48 11.88 22.00 7.02
N ASN A 49 12.29 20.74 7.09
CA ASN A 49 12.91 20.05 5.95
C ASN A 49 11.92 19.66 4.84
N PHE A 50 12.44 19.18 3.71
CA PHE A 50 11.68 18.81 2.50
C PHE A 50 10.51 17.82 2.71
N ASN A 51 10.51 17.06 3.80
CA ASN A 51 9.44 16.08 4.08
C ASN A 51 8.21 16.72 4.75
N HIS A 52 8.26 18.01 5.07
CA HIS A 52 7.11 18.74 5.60
C HIS A 52 6.37 19.44 4.47
N VAL A 53 5.05 19.36 4.52
CA VAL A 53 4.13 19.87 3.50
C VAL A 53 2.96 20.53 4.21
N MET A 54 2.43 21.62 3.66
CA MET A 54 1.18 22.19 4.15
C MET A 54 0.01 21.34 3.68
N TYR A 55 -0.84 20.95 4.62
CA TYR A 55 -2.01 20.14 4.37
C TYR A 55 -3.15 20.62 5.28
N LYS A 56 -4.30 20.94 4.67
CA LYS A 56 -5.47 21.51 5.38
C LYS A 56 -5.13 22.72 6.26
N GLY A 57 -4.26 23.61 5.76
CA GLY A 57 -3.83 24.82 6.48
C GLY A 57 -2.87 24.58 7.65
N LYS A 58 -2.47 23.33 7.93
CA LYS A 58 -1.47 23.01 8.95
C LYS A 58 -0.19 22.49 8.30
N ILE A 59 0.96 22.73 8.94
CA ILE A 59 2.23 22.16 8.49
C ILE A 59 2.33 20.74 9.00
N CYS A 60 2.39 19.79 8.08
CA CYS A 60 2.37 18.37 8.39
C CYS A 60 3.65 17.68 7.91
N ARG A 61 4.15 16.72 8.69
CA ARG A 61 5.14 15.74 8.28
C ARG A 61 4.47 14.70 7.39
N LYS A 62 4.98 14.53 6.17
CA LYS A 62 4.51 13.52 5.23
C LYS A 62 5.26 12.21 5.43
N ILE A 63 4.53 11.12 5.66
CA ILE A 63 5.05 9.75 5.73
C ILE A 63 4.26 8.88 4.75
N LYS A 64 4.97 8.13 3.89
CA LYS A 64 4.34 7.21 2.93
C LYS A 64 4.59 5.78 3.38
N HIS A 65 3.54 4.97 3.48
CA HIS A 65 3.64 3.57 3.87
C HIS A 65 2.53 2.73 3.22
N LYS A 66 2.90 1.62 2.55
CA LYS A 66 1.97 0.63 1.93
C LYS A 66 0.76 1.24 1.19
N GLY A 67 0.98 2.26 0.36
CA GLY A 67 -0.08 2.91 -0.43
C GLY A 67 -0.88 4.00 0.31
N LEU A 68 -0.66 4.14 1.61
CA LEU A 68 -1.18 5.21 2.44
C LEU A 68 -0.17 6.36 2.53
N THR A 69 -0.69 7.58 2.59
CA THR A 69 0.09 8.77 2.93
C THR A 69 -0.48 9.37 4.20
N PHE A 70 0.35 9.39 5.24
CA PHE A 70 0.05 10.00 6.52
C PHE A 70 0.60 11.43 6.55
N TYR A 71 -0.22 12.35 7.03
CA TYR A 71 0.13 13.74 7.27
C TYR A 71 -0.03 14.02 8.76
N ILE A 72 1.08 14.02 9.50
CA ILE A 72 1.07 14.25 10.96
C ILE A 72 1.38 15.71 11.23
N VAL A 73 0.60 16.40 12.06
CA VAL A 73 0.86 17.81 12.37
C VAL A 73 2.25 17.96 13.00
N ALA A 74 3.06 18.88 12.46
CA ALA A 74 4.49 18.97 12.79
C ALA A 74 4.73 19.46 14.23
N GLU A 75 3.83 20.28 14.76
CA GLU A 75 3.89 20.73 16.15
C GLU A 75 3.57 19.60 17.12
N ASP A 76 2.51 18.85 16.86
CA ASP A 76 2.11 17.71 17.70
C ASP A 76 3.15 16.59 17.66
N LEU A 77 3.76 16.35 16.49
CA LEU A 77 4.87 15.41 16.35
C LEU A 77 6.10 15.82 17.18
N LYS A 78 6.37 17.11 17.33
CA LYS A 78 7.44 17.59 18.22
C LYS A 78 7.07 17.40 19.69
N ARG A 79 5.81 17.64 20.05
CA ARG A 79 5.29 17.46 21.43
C ARG A 79 5.33 16.00 21.85
N SER A 80 4.94 15.08 20.96
CA SER A 80 4.93 13.64 21.22
C SER A 80 6.32 13.04 21.40
N LYS A 81 7.38 13.73 20.95
CA LYS A 81 8.78 13.27 20.97
C LYS A 81 9.01 11.93 20.25
N VAL A 82 8.05 11.49 19.42
CA VAL A 82 8.18 10.25 18.66
C VAL A 82 9.01 10.53 17.40
N PRO A 83 10.18 9.87 17.20
CA PRO A 83 10.99 10.11 16.03
C PRO A 83 10.32 9.53 14.78
N PRO A 84 10.37 10.22 13.61
CA PRO A 84 9.74 9.74 12.38
C PRO A 84 10.16 8.33 11.95
N GLN A 85 11.41 7.94 12.25
CA GLN A 85 11.95 6.61 11.95
C GLN A 85 11.25 5.52 12.76
N ALA A 86 10.90 5.79 14.02
CA ALA A 86 10.16 4.85 14.84
C ALA A 86 8.75 4.64 14.30
N ILE A 87 8.09 5.69 13.81
CA ILE A 87 6.76 5.60 13.21
C ILE A 87 6.76 4.62 12.02
N ILE A 88 7.75 4.75 11.12
CA ILE A 88 7.87 3.84 9.97
C ILE A 88 8.14 2.41 10.43
N LYS A 89 8.99 2.23 11.45
CA LYS A 89 9.29 0.91 12.03
C LYS A 89 8.02 0.25 12.58
N TYR A 90 7.28 0.95 13.43
CA TYR A 90 6.04 0.40 14.01
C TYR A 90 4.96 0.11 12.96
N LEU A 91 4.84 0.97 11.93
CA LEU A 91 3.94 0.69 10.80
C LEU A 91 4.37 -0.56 10.01
N ASN A 92 5.69 -0.81 9.87
CA ASN A 92 6.19 -2.04 9.25
C ASN A 92 5.88 -3.26 10.12
N ASP A 93 6.03 -3.14 11.43
CA ASP A 93 5.75 -4.19 12.43
C ASP A 93 4.24 -4.50 12.56
N GLY A 94 3.38 -3.67 11.95
CA GLY A 94 1.93 -3.91 11.84
C GLY A 94 1.07 -3.13 12.83
N HIS A 95 1.66 -2.22 13.60
CA HIS A 95 0.91 -1.33 14.50
C HIS A 95 0.09 -0.30 13.71
N ILE A 96 -1.03 0.10 14.30
CA ILE A 96 -1.91 1.14 13.75
C ILE A 96 -1.40 2.50 14.21
N MET A 97 -1.67 3.56 13.43
CA MET A 97 -1.16 4.91 13.73
C MET A 97 -1.60 5.44 15.10
N ASP A 98 -2.82 5.12 15.51
CA ASP A 98 -3.38 5.50 16.81
C ASP A 98 -2.64 4.86 18.00
N ASP A 99 -2.01 3.70 17.80
CA ASP A 99 -1.20 3.05 18.83
C ASP A 99 0.22 3.64 18.91
N ILE A 100 0.69 4.23 17.80
CA ILE A 100 2.05 4.75 17.66
C ILE A 100 2.14 6.17 18.20
N LEU A 101 1.12 6.97 17.93
CA LEU A 101 1.07 8.38 18.31
C LEU A 101 0.19 8.57 19.56
N PRO A 102 0.56 9.48 20.48
CA PRO A 102 -0.33 9.87 21.56
C PRO A 102 -1.68 10.36 21.04
N LEU A 103 -2.75 10.13 21.81
CA LEU A 103 -4.14 10.48 21.45
C LEU A 103 -4.34 11.95 21.06
N GLU A 104 -3.52 12.84 21.62
CA GLU A 104 -3.55 14.28 21.34
C GLU A 104 -2.92 14.67 20.00
N THR A 105 -2.29 13.73 19.29
CA THR A 105 -1.57 14.01 18.05
C THR A 105 -2.52 14.00 16.87
N GLU A 106 -2.73 15.15 16.24
CA GLU A 106 -3.52 15.19 15.02
C GLU A 106 -2.77 14.62 13.81
N PHE A 107 -3.44 13.74 13.07
CA PHE A 107 -2.93 13.26 11.78
C PHE A 107 -4.07 13.02 10.78
N TYR A 108 -3.71 13.03 9.49
CA TYR A 108 -4.62 12.76 8.38
C TYR A 108 -4.10 11.60 7.54
N ILE A 109 -5.02 10.77 7.04
CA ILE A 109 -4.71 9.65 6.16
C ILE A 109 -5.29 9.94 4.77
N VAL A 110 -4.46 9.72 3.74
CA VAL A 110 -4.89 9.75 2.34
C VAL A 110 -4.46 8.44 1.68
N GLU A 111 -5.45 7.68 1.19
CA GLU A 111 -5.20 6.49 0.36
C GLU A 111 -4.83 6.91 -1.07
N ARG A 112 -3.84 6.25 -1.68
CA ARG A 112 -3.68 6.36 -3.14
C ARG A 112 -4.77 5.54 -3.82
N GLU A 113 -5.63 6.20 -4.60
CA GLU A 113 -6.71 5.57 -5.39
C GLU A 113 -6.26 4.33 -6.19
N LYS A 114 -5.01 4.30 -6.67
CA LYS A 114 -4.45 3.17 -7.41
C LYS A 114 -4.24 1.90 -6.57
N ASP A 115 -3.98 2.02 -5.27
CA ASP A 115 -3.78 0.87 -4.39
C ASP A 115 -5.12 0.31 -3.87
N ALA A 116 -6.16 1.14 -3.73
CA ALA A 116 -7.51 0.67 -3.43
C ALA A 116 -8.04 -0.28 -4.54
N LEU A 117 -7.85 0.10 -5.80
CA LEU A 117 -8.19 -0.73 -6.97
C LEU A 117 -7.37 -2.02 -7.03
N ARG A 118 -6.06 -1.94 -6.77
CA ARG A 118 -5.16 -3.11 -6.73
C ARG A 118 -5.51 -4.09 -5.60
N ASN A 119 -5.86 -3.57 -4.42
CA ASN A 119 -6.31 -4.36 -3.28
C ASN A 119 -7.67 -5.02 -3.54
N LEU A 120 -8.57 -4.35 -4.27
CA LEU A 120 -9.84 -4.92 -4.69
C LEU A 120 -9.62 -6.13 -5.64
N VAL A 121 -8.78 -5.94 -6.66
CA VAL A 121 -8.42 -7.00 -7.63
C VAL A 121 -7.74 -8.19 -6.95
N TYR A 122 -6.85 -7.92 -5.98
CA TYR A 122 -6.19 -8.98 -5.21
C TYR A 122 -7.18 -9.73 -4.30
N LYS A 123 -8.08 -9.03 -3.61
CA LYS A 123 -9.14 -9.65 -2.80
C LYS A 123 -10.09 -10.49 -3.63
N ASP A 124 -10.42 -10.08 -4.86
CA ASP A 124 -11.25 -10.85 -5.78
C ASP A 124 -10.56 -12.10 -6.32
N ARG A 125 -9.25 -12.05 -6.57
CA ARG A 125 -8.45 -13.25 -6.91
C ARG A 125 -8.49 -14.27 -5.76
N LEU A 126 -8.23 -13.81 -4.53
CA LEU A 126 -8.27 -14.68 -3.33
C LEU A 126 -9.66 -15.27 -3.04
N ARG A 127 -10.75 -14.55 -3.37
CA ARG A 127 -12.11 -15.09 -3.27
C ARG A 127 -12.34 -16.22 -4.27
N LYS A 128 -11.89 -16.05 -5.52
CA LYS A 128 -12.00 -17.08 -6.56
C LYS A 128 -11.18 -18.33 -6.22
N GLU A 129 -9.98 -18.16 -5.68
CA GLU A 129 -9.13 -19.28 -5.23
C GLU A 129 -9.81 -20.06 -4.10
N ARG A 130 -10.33 -19.38 -3.06
CA ARG A 130 -11.09 -20.03 -1.99
C ARG A 130 -12.36 -20.74 -2.48
N GLN A 131 -13.07 -20.16 -3.44
CA GLN A 131 -14.24 -20.82 -4.04
C GLN A 131 -13.86 -22.09 -4.79
N LYS A 132 -12.72 -22.09 -5.50
CA LYS A 132 -12.19 -23.28 -6.17
C LYS A 132 -11.79 -24.35 -5.17
N GLU A 133 -11.06 -23.99 -4.12
CA GLU A 133 -10.68 -24.93 -3.06
C GLU A 133 -11.89 -25.54 -2.35
N GLN A 134 -12.91 -24.74 -2.05
CA GLN A 134 -14.16 -25.23 -1.46
C GLN A 134 -14.93 -26.14 -2.43
N ALA A 135 -14.99 -25.80 -3.71
CA ALA A 135 -15.63 -26.63 -4.72
C ALA A 135 -14.88 -27.97 -4.91
N GLU A 136 -13.55 -27.95 -4.88
CA GLU A 136 -12.73 -29.15 -4.90
C GLU A 136 -12.91 -29.98 -3.64
N ALA A 137 -12.94 -29.35 -2.46
CA ALA A 137 -13.19 -30.04 -1.20
C ALA A 137 -14.58 -30.70 -1.16
N ARG A 138 -15.61 -30.01 -1.67
CA ARG A 138 -16.96 -30.59 -1.84
C ARG A 138 -16.94 -31.77 -2.80
N LYS A 139 -16.27 -31.65 -3.96
CA LYS A 139 -16.12 -32.77 -4.91
C LYS A 139 -15.38 -33.96 -4.30
N ARG A 140 -14.33 -33.72 -3.50
CA ARG A 140 -13.62 -34.77 -2.76
C ARG A 140 -14.51 -35.43 -1.72
N ALA A 141 -15.35 -34.67 -1.01
CA ALA A 141 -16.29 -35.21 -0.03
C ALA A 141 -17.45 -36.00 -0.67
N GLU A 142 -17.98 -35.53 -1.80
CA GLU A 142 -19.04 -36.21 -2.55
C GLU A 142 -18.54 -37.47 -3.27
N ARG A 143 -17.28 -37.47 -3.74
CA ARG A 143 -16.69 -38.53 -4.55
C ARG A 143 -15.28 -38.92 -4.05
N PRO A 144 -15.13 -39.39 -2.79
CA PRO A 144 -13.83 -39.70 -2.20
C PRO A 144 -13.07 -40.78 -2.97
N TRP A 145 -13.78 -41.78 -3.52
CA TRP A 145 -13.23 -42.85 -4.36
C TRP A 145 -12.55 -42.39 -5.66
N LEU A 146 -12.68 -41.10 -6.05
CA LEU A 146 -11.97 -40.52 -7.18
C LEU A 146 -10.54 -40.09 -6.82
N TYR A 147 -10.23 -39.94 -5.54
CA TYR A 147 -8.98 -39.36 -5.01
C TYR A 147 -8.20 -40.30 -4.09
N ASP A 148 -8.86 -41.32 -3.54
CA ASP A 148 -8.26 -42.29 -2.58
C ASP A 148 -7.44 -43.41 -3.25
N GLY A 149 -7.17 -43.32 -4.56
CA GLY A 149 -6.41 -44.34 -5.31
C GLY A 149 -7.09 -45.70 -5.40
N THR A 150 -8.36 -45.81 -4.98
CA THR A 150 -9.14 -47.05 -5.05
C THR A 150 -9.33 -47.44 -6.52
N PRO A 151 -8.88 -48.63 -6.96
CA PRO A 151 -9.06 -49.05 -8.34
C PRO A 151 -10.56 -49.09 -8.67
N GLN A 152 -10.99 -48.26 -9.61
CA GLN A 152 -12.37 -48.28 -10.10
C GLN A 152 -12.55 -49.51 -10.96
N SER A 153 -12.84 -50.66 -10.34
CA SER A 153 -13.28 -51.85 -11.07
C SER A 153 -14.72 -51.62 -11.52
N VAL A 154 -14.89 -51.05 -12.70
CA VAL A 154 -16.21 -51.00 -13.35
C VAL A 154 -16.48 -52.41 -13.87
N LYS A 155 -17.57 -53.04 -13.40
CA LYS A 155 -18.01 -54.31 -13.99
C LYS A 155 -18.43 -54.03 -15.44
N PRO A 156 -17.85 -54.72 -16.43
CA PRO A 156 -18.20 -54.48 -17.81
C PRO A 156 -19.69 -54.77 -18.04
N GLY A 157 -20.40 -53.79 -18.59
CA GLY A 157 -21.82 -53.94 -18.91
C GLY A 157 -22.03 -54.87 -20.11
N PRO A 158 -23.25 -55.38 -20.34
CA PRO A 158 -23.56 -56.29 -21.45
C PRO A 158 -23.15 -55.75 -22.82
N TRP A 159 -23.29 -54.43 -23.03
CA TRP A 159 -22.88 -53.76 -24.26
C TRP A 159 -21.36 -53.72 -24.44
N TYR A 160 -20.59 -53.51 -23.36
CA TYR A 160 -19.12 -53.56 -23.42
C TYR A 160 -18.64 -54.98 -23.75
N LEU A 161 -19.25 -56.00 -23.13
CA LEU A 161 -18.95 -57.40 -23.42
C LEU A 161 -19.26 -57.74 -24.88
N HIS A 162 -20.41 -57.30 -25.39
CA HIS A 162 -20.79 -57.45 -26.80
C HIS A 162 -19.77 -56.80 -27.76
N LEU A 163 -19.23 -55.63 -27.41
CA LEU A 163 -18.18 -54.96 -28.22
C LEU A 163 -16.81 -55.66 -28.14
N CYS A 164 -16.51 -56.40 -27.08
CA CYS A 164 -15.31 -57.22 -26.98
C CYS A 164 -15.44 -58.56 -27.72
N GLU A 165 -16.65 -59.11 -27.76
CA GLU A 165 -16.98 -60.34 -28.49
C GLU A 165 -16.95 -60.09 -30.00
N ASN A 166 -17.51 -58.96 -30.45
CA ASN A 166 -17.41 -58.51 -31.83
C ASN A 166 -15.99 -57.98 -32.12
N ASP A 167 -15.42 -58.30 -33.28
CA ASP A 167 -14.04 -57.94 -33.70
C ASP A 167 -13.78 -56.43 -33.93
N LEU A 168 -14.54 -55.55 -33.28
CA LEU A 168 -14.39 -54.09 -33.35
C LEU A 168 -13.21 -53.57 -32.52
N MET A 169 -12.83 -54.29 -31.46
CA MET A 169 -11.61 -54.01 -30.70
C MET A 169 -10.44 -54.77 -31.32
N VAL A 170 -9.33 -54.08 -31.62
CA VAL A 170 -8.12 -54.70 -32.18
C VAL A 170 -7.61 -55.79 -31.23
N LYS A 171 -7.90 -57.06 -31.54
CA LYS A 171 -7.37 -58.21 -30.80
C LYS A 171 -5.88 -58.32 -31.15
N ALA A 172 -5.02 -58.15 -30.16
CA ALA A 172 -3.59 -58.37 -30.35
C ALA A 172 -3.37 -59.83 -30.78
N VAL A 173 -3.00 -60.01 -32.04
CA VAL A 173 -2.61 -61.32 -32.60
C VAL A 173 -1.28 -61.70 -31.96
N ARG A 174 -1.23 -62.88 -31.30
CA ARG A 174 0.01 -63.51 -30.86
C ARG A 174 0.60 -64.34 -31.99
#